data_AF-A0A6A6GC03-F1
#
_entry.id   AF-A0A6A6GC03-F1
#
_cell.length_a   1.000
_cell.length_b   1.000
_cell.length_c   1.000
_cell.angle_alpha   90.00
_cell.angle_beta   90.00
_cell.angle_gamma   90.00
#
_symmetry.space_group_name_H-M   'P 1'
#
loop_
_entity.id
_entity.type
_entity.pdbx_description
1 polymer ?
#
loop_
_entity_poly.entity_id
_entity_poly.type
_entity_poly.pdbx_seq_one_letter_code
_entity_poly.pdbx_strand_id
1 'polypeptide(L)'
;MQFKRWAQTDINDIEDPGRGEGGVLNKMGKKPLAVYKDEDGQVRTLRAICPHMMGVVCWNHAGKSWDCPVHGSRFSTDGVCVTGPAKSNLNPECHISRRTQEVAAGG
;
A
#
# COMPACT_ATOMS: atom_id res chain seq x y z
N MET A 1 0.31 -2.35 -21.37
CA MET A 1 1.74 -2.09 -21.11
C MET A 1 1.96 -1.70 -19.66
N GLN A 2 3.04 -2.20 -19.07
CA GLN A 2 3.42 -2.10 -17.65
C GLN A 2 3.47 -0.67 -17.10
N PHE A 3 3.75 0.32 -17.96
CA PHE A 3 3.85 1.74 -17.61
C PHE A 3 2.51 2.40 -17.22
N LYS A 4 1.37 1.87 -17.68
CA LYS A 4 0.06 2.48 -17.41
C LYS A 4 -0.24 2.55 -15.90
N ARG A 5 0.22 1.55 -15.14
CA ARG A 5 -0.05 1.49 -13.69
C ARG A 5 0.81 2.47 -12.89
N TRP A 6 1.99 2.82 -13.38
CA TRP A 6 2.85 3.82 -12.73
C TRP A 6 2.24 5.22 -12.72
N ALA A 7 1.24 5.49 -13.56
CA ALA A 7 0.53 6.77 -13.58
C ALA A 7 -0.88 6.72 -12.96
N GLN A 8 -1.38 5.53 -12.62
CA GLN A 8 -2.77 5.36 -12.18
C GLN A 8 -2.85 5.33 -10.65
N THR A 9 -3.72 6.17 -10.10
CA THR A 9 -4.12 6.19 -8.69
C THR A 9 -5.55 5.66 -8.58
N ASP A 10 -5.83 4.86 -7.56
CA ASP A 10 -7.18 4.35 -7.27
C ASP A 10 -7.94 5.28 -6.32
N ILE A 11 -7.19 5.95 -5.45
CA ILE A 11 -7.66 6.85 -4.39
C ILE A 11 -6.87 8.17 -4.42
N ASN A 12 -7.39 9.22 -3.76
CA ASN A 12 -6.79 10.55 -3.70
C ASN A 12 -6.25 10.90 -2.31
N ASP A 13 -6.78 10.27 -1.27
CA ASP A 13 -6.34 10.40 0.12
C ASP A 13 -6.20 9.03 0.81
N ILE A 14 -5.44 8.99 1.92
CA ILE A 14 -5.26 7.75 2.69
C ILE A 14 -6.55 7.35 3.42
N GLU A 15 -7.46 8.30 3.65
CA GLU A 15 -8.74 8.03 4.31
C GLU A 15 -9.85 7.60 3.33
N ASP A 16 -9.61 7.61 2.01
CA ASP A 16 -10.62 7.28 1.00
C ASP A 16 -11.12 5.83 1.03
N PRO A 17 -10.29 4.78 1.30
CA PRO A 17 -10.78 3.40 1.28
C PRO A 17 -11.91 3.16 2.28
N GLY A 18 -12.89 2.33 1.91
CA GLY A 18 -13.86 1.79 2.85
C GLY A 18 -13.22 0.83 3.87
N ARG A 19 -13.96 0.48 4.91
CA ARG A 19 -13.53 -0.56 5.86
C ARG A 19 -13.39 -1.90 5.13
N GLY A 20 -12.29 -2.59 5.36
CA GLY A 20 -11.96 -3.84 4.66
C GLY A 20 -11.52 -3.64 3.21
N GLU A 21 -11.27 -2.41 2.77
CA GLU A 21 -10.87 -2.08 1.40
C GLU A 21 -9.48 -1.46 1.34
N GLY A 22 -8.92 -1.45 0.13
CA GLY A 22 -7.64 -0.80 -0.14
C GLY A 22 -7.62 -0.10 -1.50
N GLY A 23 -6.59 0.70 -1.69
CA GLY A 23 -6.33 1.39 -2.94
C GLY A 23 -4.89 1.86 -3.04
N VAL A 24 -4.43 2.10 -4.27
CA VAL A 24 -3.12 2.69 -4.52
C VAL A 24 -3.23 4.20 -4.62
N LEU A 25 -2.46 4.90 -3.79
CA LEU A 25 -2.26 6.34 -3.86
C LEU A 25 -0.97 6.65 -4.62
N ASN A 26 -1.08 7.24 -5.80
CA ASN A 26 0.06 7.52 -6.67
C ASN A 26 0.10 8.99 -7.08
N LYS A 27 0.65 9.82 -6.19
CA LYS A 27 0.80 11.27 -6.41
C LYS A 27 2.11 11.57 -7.14
N MET A 28 2.04 12.39 -8.18
CA MET A 28 3.21 12.83 -8.95
C MET A 28 4.30 13.40 -8.02
N GLY A 29 5.55 12.96 -8.22
CA GLY A 29 6.69 13.37 -7.40
C GLY A 29 6.82 12.65 -6.05
N LYS A 30 5.91 11.72 -5.71
CA LYS A 30 6.00 10.86 -4.52
C LYS A 30 6.12 9.39 -4.89
N LYS A 31 6.60 8.58 -3.95
CA LYS A 31 6.57 7.12 -4.07
C LYS A 31 5.12 6.64 -3.92
N PRO A 32 4.64 5.71 -4.75
CA PRO A 32 3.27 5.24 -4.65
C PRO A 32 3.07 4.42 -3.38
N LEU A 33 1.90 4.58 -2.77
CA LEU A 33 1.51 3.94 -1.53
C LEU A 33 0.35 2.98 -1.76
N ALA A 34 0.40 1.83 -1.11
CA ALA A 34 -0.70 0.89 -1.00
C ALA A 34 -1.35 1.16 0.36
N VAL A 35 -2.61 1.58 0.35
CA VAL A 35 -3.36 1.99 1.53
C VAL A 35 -4.46 0.98 1.78
N TYR A 36 -4.52 0.40 2.97
CA TYR A 36 -5.56 -0.52 3.39
C TYR A 36 -6.22 0.03 4.65
N LYS A 37 -7.55 0.05 4.70
CA LYS A 37 -8.30 0.34 5.91
C LYS A 37 -8.96 -0.94 6.38
N ASP A 38 -8.62 -1.38 7.60
CA ASP A 38 -9.21 -2.61 8.13
C ASP A 38 -10.68 -2.42 8.57
N GLU A 39 -11.27 -3.52 9.04
CA GLU A 39 -12.68 -3.57 9.43
C GLU A 39 -12.98 -2.66 10.65
N ASP A 40 -11.98 -2.42 11.50
CA ASP A 40 -12.06 -1.52 12.65
C ASP A 40 -11.85 -0.04 12.26
N GLY A 41 -11.47 0.21 11.01
CA GLY A 41 -11.21 1.54 10.46
C GLY A 41 -9.77 2.01 10.60
N GLN A 42 -8.86 1.15 11.05
CA GLN A 42 -7.45 1.50 11.17
C GLN A 42 -6.77 1.47 9.80
N VAL A 43 -6.07 2.55 9.48
CA VAL A 43 -5.38 2.70 8.19
C VAL A 43 -3.94 2.19 8.30
N ARG A 44 -3.57 1.32 7.36
CA ARG A 44 -2.20 0.86 7.13
C ARG A 44 -1.71 1.31 5.77
N THR A 45 -0.43 1.65 5.72
CA THR A 45 0.23 2.16 4.52
C THR A 45 1.52 1.39 4.27
N LEU A 46 1.66 0.94 3.04
CA LEU A 46 2.82 0.21 2.54
C LEU A 46 3.33 0.91 1.28
N ARG A 47 4.57 0.63 0.88
CA ARG A 47 5.03 0.99 -0.45
C ARG A 47 4.32 0.12 -1.47
N ALA A 48 3.66 0.73 -2.46
CA ALA A 48 2.99 -0.01 -3.53
C ALA A 48 3.96 -0.60 -4.57
N ILE A 49 5.24 -0.74 -4.26
CA ILE A 49 6.28 -1.21 -5.17
C ILE A 49 6.59 -2.67 -4.86
N CYS A 50 6.25 -3.56 -5.78
CA CYS A 50 6.59 -4.97 -5.71
C CYS A 50 8.13 -5.13 -5.68
N PRO A 51 8.68 -5.85 -4.68
CA PRO A 51 10.13 -5.98 -4.53
C PRO A 51 10.77 -6.92 -5.56
N HIS A 52 10.00 -7.61 -6.39
CA HIS A 52 10.53 -8.47 -7.45
C HIS A 52 11.23 -7.66 -8.54
N MET A 53 10.48 -6.81 -9.25
CA MET A 53 10.97 -6.00 -10.37
C MET A 53 10.28 -4.64 -10.43
N MET A 54 10.02 -4.06 -9.24
CA MET A 54 9.49 -2.72 -9.04
C MET A 54 8.12 -2.41 -9.69
N GLY A 55 7.29 -3.42 -9.99
CA GLY A 55 5.93 -3.18 -10.45
C GLY A 55 5.07 -2.48 -9.40
N VAL A 56 4.18 -1.56 -9.81
CA VAL A 56 3.16 -1.01 -8.90
C VAL A 56 2.05 -2.05 -8.71
N VAL A 57 1.78 -2.43 -7.46
CA VAL A 57 0.72 -3.41 -7.13
C VAL A 57 -0.68 -2.83 -7.35
N CYS A 58 -1.71 -3.68 -7.30
CA CYS A 58 -3.11 -3.30 -7.38
C CYS A 58 -3.88 -3.91 -6.21
N TRP A 59 -4.90 -3.22 -5.71
CA TRP A 59 -5.84 -3.83 -4.78
C TRP A 59 -6.72 -4.85 -5.49
N ASN A 60 -6.84 -6.04 -4.92
CA ASN A 60 -7.77 -7.08 -5.34
C ASN A 60 -8.92 -7.16 -4.32
N HIS A 61 -10.08 -6.62 -4.70
CA HIS A 61 -11.26 -6.58 -3.84
C HIS A 61 -11.77 -7.97 -3.42
N ALA A 62 -11.74 -8.94 -4.34
CA ALA A 62 -12.24 -10.29 -4.05
C ALA A 62 -11.30 -11.07 -3.12
N GLY A 63 -9.99 -10.89 -3.30
CA GLY A 63 -8.96 -11.60 -2.52
C GLY A 63 -8.48 -10.87 -1.26
N LYS A 64 -8.89 -9.61 -1.05
CA LYS A 64 -8.32 -8.70 -0.05
C LYS A 64 -6.78 -8.74 -0.03
N SER A 65 -6.18 -8.54 -1.20
CA SER A 65 -4.74 -8.68 -1.42
C SER A 65 -4.17 -7.60 -2.33
N TRP A 66 -2.85 -7.43 -2.27
CA TRP A 66 -2.11 -6.63 -3.24
C TRP A 66 -1.54 -7.53 -4.33
N ASP A 67 -1.99 -7.35 -5.56
CA ASP A 67 -1.58 -8.17 -6.69
C ASP A 67 -0.66 -7.36 -7.61
N CYS A 68 0.52 -7.91 -7.92
CA CYS A 68 1.45 -7.32 -8.86
C CYS A 68 1.09 -7.75 -10.29
N PRO A 69 0.62 -6.84 -11.16
CA PRO A 69 0.18 -7.17 -12.51
C PRO A 69 1.33 -7.51 -13.47
N VAL A 70 2.58 -7.38 -13.01
CA VAL A 70 3.79 -7.58 -13.81
C VAL A 70 4.08 -9.06 -13.99
N HIS A 71 4.19 -9.80 -12.89
CA HIS A 71 4.54 -11.23 -12.88
C HIS A 71 3.69 -12.05 -11.88
N GLY A 72 2.61 -11.48 -11.34
CA GLY A 72 1.63 -12.21 -10.53
C GLY A 72 1.98 -12.41 -9.05
N SER A 73 2.98 -11.71 -8.51
CA SER A 73 3.22 -11.77 -7.06
C SER A 73 2.02 -11.23 -6.28
N ARG A 74 1.62 -11.91 -5.21
CA ARG A 74 0.50 -11.52 -4.34
C ARG A 74 0.98 -11.28 -2.92
N PHE A 75 0.47 -10.23 -2.29
CA PHE A 75 0.78 -9.87 -0.92
C PHE A 75 -0.51 -9.73 -0.09
N SER A 76 -0.45 -10.06 1.19
CA SER A 76 -1.56 -9.86 2.13
C SER A 76 -1.82 -8.37 2.38
N THR A 77 -2.89 -8.03 3.11
CA THR A 77 -3.20 -6.66 3.56
C THR A 77 -2.04 -6.00 4.30
N ASP A 78 -1.25 -6.77 5.04
CA ASP A 78 -0.08 -6.30 5.78
C ASP A 78 1.23 -6.33 4.96
N GLY A 79 1.13 -6.66 3.67
CA GLY A 79 2.25 -6.65 2.73
C GLY A 79 3.09 -7.92 2.70
N VAL A 80 2.69 -8.97 3.41
CA VAL A 80 3.43 -10.24 3.42
C VAL A 80 3.28 -10.93 2.08
N CYS A 81 4.38 -11.38 1.46
CA CYS A 81 4.32 -12.13 0.21
C CYS A 81 3.64 -13.49 0.43
N VAL A 82 2.49 -13.70 -0.22
CA VAL A 82 1.71 -14.94 -0.16
C VAL A 82 1.97 -15.81 -1.39
N THR A 83 2.27 -15.18 -2.53
CA THR A 83 2.58 -15.89 -3.78
C THR A 83 3.69 -15.16 -4.51
N GLY A 84 4.74 -15.90 -4.89
CA GLY A 84 5.89 -15.40 -5.63
C GLY A 84 5.56 -14.95 -7.06
N PRO A 85 6.54 -14.46 -7.84
CA PRO A 85 7.99 -14.67 -7.69
C PRO A 85 8.73 -13.76 -6.69
N ALA A 86 8.10 -12.75 -6.09
CA ALA A 86 8.73 -11.93 -5.05
C ALA A 86 9.23 -12.79 -3.87
N LYS A 87 10.47 -12.54 -3.42
CA LYS A 87 11.12 -13.26 -2.30
C LYS A 87 11.15 -12.46 -0.99
N SER A 88 10.47 -11.32 -0.98
CA SER A 88 10.36 -10.44 0.18
C SER A 88 8.99 -9.76 0.21
N ASN A 89 8.65 -9.21 1.37
CA ASN A 89 7.39 -8.51 1.63
C ASN A 89 7.40 -7.11 1.01
N LEU A 90 6.22 -6.48 0.90
CA LEU A 90 6.14 -5.04 0.69
C LEU A 90 6.73 -4.32 1.89
N ASN A 91 7.44 -3.22 1.62
CA ASN A 91 7.99 -2.42 2.70
C ASN A 91 6.88 -1.62 3.37
N PRO A 92 6.77 -1.64 4.71
CA PRO A 92 5.91 -0.71 5.41
C PRO A 92 6.36 0.72 5.15
N GLU A 93 5.42 1.62 4.86
CA GLU A 93 5.74 3.03 4.80
C GLU A 93 5.55 3.61 6.20
N CYS A 94 6.62 4.12 6.79
CA CYS A 94 6.54 4.75 8.09
C CYS A 94 6.01 6.18 7.91
N HIS A 95 4.71 6.37 8.10
CA HIS A 95 4.13 7.68 8.28
C HIS A 95 4.36 8.12 9.73
N ILE A 96 5.60 8.49 10.09
CA ILE A 96 5.76 9.42 11.20
C ILE A 96 5.13 10.72 10.71
N SER A 97 3.84 10.89 10.98
CA SER A 97 3.12 12.12 10.76
C SER A 97 3.95 13.22 11.42
N ARG A 98 4.45 14.17 10.64
CA ARG A 98 4.92 15.44 11.19
C ARG A 98 3.69 16.22 11.65
N ARG A 99 3.13 15.80 12.77
CA ARG A 99 2.33 16.58 13.71
C ARG A 99 2.91 16.19 15.06
N THR A 100 3.53 17.15 15.73
CA THR A 100 3.76 17.22 17.18
C THR A 100 2.85 16.22 17.92
N GLN A 101 3.34 15.18 18.59
CA GLN A 101 4.15 15.25 19.81
C GLN A 101 3.85 16.51 20.63
N GLU A 102 2.71 16.51 21.30
CA GLU A 102 2.59 17.13 22.62
C GLU A 102 2.07 16.05 23.58
N VAL A 103 2.57 16.10 24.82
CA VAL A 103 2.35 15.23 25.99
C VAL A 103 3.00 13.82 26.00
N ALA A 104 4.32 13.79 26.09
CA ALA A 104 5.04 12.77 26.87
C ALA A 104 6.44 13.26 27.32
N ALA A 105 6.47 14.39 28.02
CA ALA A 105 7.61 14.82 28.85
C ALA A 105 7.08 15.76 29.94
N GLY A 106 6.32 15.17 30.86
CA GLY A 106 5.89 15.80 32.12
C GLY A 106 6.02 14.75 33.21
N GLY A 107 7.09 14.86 33.99
CA GLY A 107 7.52 13.95 35.05
C GLY A 107 8.96 14.25 35.42
#